data_AF-A0A3M1FMG4-F1
#
_entry.id   AF-A0A3M1FMG4-F1
#
_cell.length_a   1.000
_cell.length_b   1.000
_cell.length_c   1.000
_cell.angle_alpha   90.00
_cell.angle_beta   90.00
_cell.angle_gamma   90.00
#
_symmetry.space_group_name_H-M   'P 1'
#
loop_
_entity.id
_entity.type
_entity.pdbx_description
1 polymer ?
#
loop_
_entity_poly.entity_id
_entity_poly.type
_entity_poly.pdbx_seq_one_letter_code
_entity_poly.pdbx_strand_id
1 'polypeptide(L)'
;MEEKKFSLPTILIVLPLLFASDGLDVAGEFLVAIPILGFFLLAFAKAYSLILWFSLQLWFNIKGVRGNAYLATSIADLLGFPFGQTIGFLITVLITNNPKIAKKANVIAKTTRTSK
;
A
#
# COMPACT_ATOMS: atom_id res chain seq x y z
N MET A 1 -10.83 17.26 -19.18
CA MET A 1 -9.69 16.72 -18.41
C MET A 1 -10.23 15.58 -17.58
N GLU A 2 -9.72 14.35 -17.71
CA GLU A 2 -10.15 13.26 -16.82
C GLU A 2 -9.82 13.63 -15.37
N GLU A 3 -10.80 13.63 -14.48
CA GLU A 3 -10.59 13.87 -13.06
C GLU A 3 -9.67 12.79 -12.47
N LYS A 4 -8.56 13.21 -11.88
CA LYS A 4 -7.68 12.32 -11.14
C LYS A 4 -8.40 11.83 -9.89
N LYS A 5 -8.56 10.51 -9.73
CA LYS A 5 -9.17 9.91 -8.53
C LYS A 5 -8.41 10.26 -7.24
N PHE A 6 -7.08 10.40 -7.34
CA PHE A 6 -6.24 10.91 -6.26
C PHE A 6 -5.69 12.29 -6.61
N SER A 7 -6.00 13.29 -5.79
CA SER A 7 -5.45 14.63 -5.92
C SER A 7 -4.07 14.74 -5.25
N LEU A 8 -3.27 15.71 -5.70
CA LEU A 8 -1.94 15.96 -5.14
C LEU A 8 -1.97 16.22 -3.61
N PRO A 9 -2.89 17.06 -3.09
CA PRO A 9 -3.00 17.30 -1.65
C PRO A 9 -3.25 16.02 -0.84
N THR A 10 -4.09 15.13 -1.36
CA THR A 10 -4.39 13.85 -0.72
C THR A 10 -3.15 12.96 -0.67
N ILE A 11 -2.38 12.88 -1.76
CA ILE A 11 -1.14 12.10 -1.81
C ILE A 11 -0.13 12.65 -0.78
N LEU A 12 0.00 13.97 -0.68
CA LEU A 12 0.91 14.61 0.28
C LEU A 12 0.54 14.37 1.75
N ILE A 13 -0.73 14.08 2.06
CA ILE A 13 -1.18 13.76 3.42
C ILE A 13 -0.96 12.25 3.72
N VAL A 14 -1.27 11.38 2.75
CA VAL A 14 -1.23 9.93 2.97
C VAL A 14 0.20 9.39 2.91
N LEU A 15 1.05 9.92 2.04
CA LEU A 15 2.40 9.41 1.82
C LEU A 15 3.28 9.48 3.10
N PRO A 16 3.31 10.59 3.87
CA PRO A 16 4.09 10.64 5.12
C PRO A 16 3.59 9.66 6.18
N LEU A 17 2.28 9.40 6.24
CA LEU A 17 1.70 8.44 7.19
C LEU A 17 2.16 7.01 6.88
N LEU A 18 2.14 6.63 5.60
CA LEU A 18 2.63 5.34 5.14
C LEU A 18 4.14 5.21 5.33
N PHE A 19 4.89 6.26 5.01
CA PHE A 19 6.34 6.26 5.20
C PHE A 19 6.73 6.15 6.69
N ALA A 20 5.96 6.79 7.58
CA ALA A 20 6.15 6.65 9.02
C ALA A 20 5.79 5.23 9.51
N SER A 21 4.73 4.63 8.99
CA SER A 21 4.35 3.24 9.27
C SER A 21 5.46 2.27 8.91
N ASP A 22 5.92 2.32 7.66
CA ASP A 22 6.98 1.48 7.16
C ASP A 22 8.29 1.73 7.93
N GLY A 23 8.58 2.99 8.28
CA GLY A 23 9.74 3.37 9.08
C GLY A 23 9.69 2.80 10.50
N LEU A 24 8.52 2.75 11.13
CA LEU A 24 8.32 2.12 12.44
C LEU A 24 8.50 0.61 12.37
N ASP A 25 8.01 -0.04 11.32
CA ASP A 25 8.20 -1.47 11.10
C ASP A 25 9.69 -1.81 10.96
N VAL A 26 10.42 -1.05 10.13
CA VAL A 26 11.87 -1.20 9.97
C VAL A 26 12.61 -0.94 11.28
N ALA A 27 12.28 0.14 11.99
CA ALA A 27 12.91 0.45 13.29
C ALA A 27 12.61 -0.63 14.34
N GLY A 28 11.39 -1.16 14.36
CA GLY A 28 10.99 -2.28 15.21
C GLY A 28 11.83 -3.53 14.92
N GLU A 29 12.01 -3.89 13.65
CA GLU A 29 12.83 -5.02 13.23
C GLU A 29 14.31 -4.88 13.63
N PHE A 30 14.89 -3.68 13.51
CA PHE A 30 16.25 -3.42 14.00
C PHE A 30 16.37 -3.52 15.53
N LEU A 31 15.32 -3.16 16.26
CA LEU A 31 15.32 -3.13 17.73
C LEU A 31 14.89 -4.44 18.38
N VAL A 32 14.41 -5.44 17.62
CA VAL A 32 14.10 -6.80 18.11
C VAL A 32 15.28 -7.45 18.85
N ALA A 33 16.52 -7.08 18.54
CA ALA A 33 17.71 -7.51 19.28
C ALA A 33 17.67 -7.12 20.77
N ILE A 34 16.86 -6.11 21.15
CA ILE A 34 16.60 -5.71 22.52
C ILE A 34 15.33 -6.42 23.02
N PRO A 35 15.43 -7.42 23.91
CA PRO A 35 14.37 -8.43 24.13
C PRO A 35 13.02 -7.87 24.55
N ILE A 36 13.01 -6.84 25.39
CA ILE A 36 11.78 -6.26 25.95
C ILE A 36 11.33 -5.07 25.10
N LEU A 37 12.22 -4.08 24.92
CA LEU A 37 11.89 -2.84 24.22
C LEU A 37 11.56 -3.08 22.74
N GLY A 38 12.33 -3.96 22.08
CA GLY A 38 12.14 -4.32 20.68
C GLY A 38 10.84 -5.05 20.42
N PHE A 39 10.44 -5.96 21.32
CA PHE A 39 9.22 -6.73 21.16
C PHE A 39 7.96 -5.86 21.29
N PHE A 40 7.92 -4.95 22.26
CA PHE A 40 6.81 -3.99 22.40
C PHE A 40 6.74 -3.02 21.21
N LEU A 41 7.90 -2.52 20.76
CA LEU A 41 7.94 -1.60 19.63
C LEU A 41 7.52 -2.29 18.32
N LEU A 42 8.00 -3.51 18.08
CA LEU A 42 7.60 -4.31 16.92
C LEU A 42 6.11 -4.64 16.95
N ALA A 43 5.58 -5.08 18.10
CA ALA A 43 4.15 -5.38 18.22
C ALA A 43 3.29 -4.13 17.95
N PHE A 44 3.71 -2.97 18.47
CA PHE A 44 3.04 -1.69 18.19
C PHE A 44 3.15 -1.30 16.72
N ALA A 45 4.34 -1.41 16.12
CA ALA A 45 4.57 -1.10 14.71
C ALA A 45 3.70 -1.98 13.80
N LYS A 46 3.67 -3.29 14.01
CA LYS A 46 2.82 -4.21 13.24
C LYS A 46 1.33 -3.94 13.44
N ALA A 47 0.90 -3.60 14.65
CA ALA A 47 -0.50 -3.23 14.90
C ALA A 47 -0.89 -1.92 14.20
N TYR A 48 -0.02 -0.90 14.27
CA TYR A 48 -0.21 0.38 13.58
C TYR A 48 -0.25 0.20 12.06
N SER A 49 0.70 -0.56 11.53
CA SER A 49 0.81 -0.96 10.12
C SER A 49 -0.46 -1.66 9.63
N LEU A 50 -1.00 -2.61 10.42
CA LEU A 50 -2.23 -3.31 10.09
C LEU A 50 -3.47 -2.39 10.09
N ILE A 51 -3.56 -1.45 11.04
CA ILE A 51 -4.64 -0.46 11.09
C ILE A 51 -4.58 0.47 9.87
N LEU A 52 -3.38 0.94 9.51
CA LEU A 52 -3.17 1.80 8.35
C LEU A 52 -3.51 1.06 7.05
N TRP A 53 -3.04 -0.18 6.91
CA TRP A 53 -3.40 -1.04 5.79
C TRP A 53 -4.91 -1.16 5.65
N PHE A 54 -5.61 -1.54 6.72
CA PHE A 54 -7.07 -1.68 6.71
C PHE A 54 -7.79 -0.37 6.36
N SER A 55 -7.34 0.75 6.94
CA SER A 55 -7.86 2.09 6.67
C SER A 55 -7.69 2.48 5.20
N LEU A 56 -6.53 2.16 4.62
CA LEU A 56 -6.21 2.42 3.23
C LEU A 56 -7.10 1.57 2.29
N GLN A 57 -7.32 0.29 2.62
CA GLN A 57 -8.20 -0.59 1.85
C GLN A 57 -9.66 -0.11 1.86
N LEU A 58 -10.16 0.33 3.03
CA LEU A 58 -11.50 0.92 3.13
C LEU A 58 -11.60 2.19 2.29
N TRP A 59 -10.59 3.04 2.36
CA TRP A 59 -10.57 4.29 1.62
C TRP A 59 -10.51 4.08 0.10
N PHE A 60 -9.74 3.10 -0.37
CA PHE A 60 -9.72 2.69 -1.77
C PHE A 60 -11.09 2.19 -2.25
N ASN A 61 -11.79 1.42 -1.42
CA ASN A 61 -13.15 0.98 -1.73
C ASN A 61 -14.11 2.16 -1.88
N ILE A 62 -14.05 3.15 -0.98
CA ILE A 62 -14.87 4.39 -1.05
C ILE A 62 -14.57 5.18 -2.33
N LYS A 63 -13.31 5.25 -2.74
CA LYS A 63 -12.87 5.92 -3.99
C LYS A 63 -13.16 5.10 -5.25
N GLY A 64 -13.81 3.95 -5.13
CA GLY A 64 -14.14 3.07 -6.26
C GLY A 64 -12.89 2.54 -6.97
N VAL A 65 -11.80 2.32 -6.22
CA VAL A 65 -10.57 1.69 -6.69
C VAL A 65 -10.71 0.19 -6.41
N ARG A 66 -10.94 -0.62 -7.45
CA ARG A 66 -11.15 -2.07 -7.36
C ARG A 66 -10.14 -2.83 -8.24
N GLY A 67 -9.79 -4.06 -7.88
CA GLY A 67 -8.94 -4.94 -8.69
C GLY A 67 -7.44 -4.77 -8.42
N ASN A 68 -6.62 -4.63 -9.48
CA ASN A 68 -5.16 -4.69 -9.40
C ASN A 68 -4.51 -3.64 -8.48
N ALA A 69 -5.17 -2.51 -8.25
CA ALA A 69 -4.74 -1.50 -7.28
C ALA A 69 -4.90 -1.97 -5.81
N TYR A 70 -5.92 -2.76 -5.53
CA TYR A 70 -6.15 -3.41 -4.22
C TYR A 70 -5.07 -4.47 -3.93
N LEU A 71 -4.62 -5.15 -5.00
CA LEU A 71 -3.58 -6.15 -4.94
C LEU A 71 -2.18 -5.53 -4.79
N ALA A 72 -1.91 -4.34 -5.35
CA ALA A 72 -0.58 -3.75 -5.30
C ALA A 72 -0.12 -3.43 -3.86
N THR A 73 -1.02 -2.94 -3.01
CA THR A 73 -0.73 -2.71 -1.57
C THR A 73 -0.59 -4.00 -0.79
N SER A 74 -1.44 -4.99 -1.09
CA SER A 74 -1.40 -6.29 -0.41
C SER A 74 -0.20 -7.15 -0.82
N ILE A 75 0.23 -7.09 -2.09
CA ILE A 75 1.36 -7.85 -2.63
C ILE A 75 2.69 -7.26 -2.15
N ALA A 76 2.82 -5.93 -2.10
CA ALA A 76 4.04 -5.29 -1.64
C ALA A 76 4.32 -5.62 -0.16
N ASP A 77 3.28 -5.63 0.69
CA ASP A 77 3.38 -6.09 2.07
C ASP A 77 3.67 -7.60 2.18
N LEU A 78 3.01 -8.42 1.36
CA LEU A 78 3.19 -9.88 1.38
C LEU A 78 4.60 -10.31 0.94
N LEU A 79 5.22 -9.57 0.01
CA LEU A 79 6.57 -9.85 -0.48
C LEU A 79 7.68 -9.44 0.50
N GLY A 80 7.33 -8.86 1.65
CA GLY A 80 8.28 -8.47 2.69
C GLY A 80 9.25 -7.39 2.23
N PHE A 81 8.86 -6.57 1.24
CA PHE A 81 9.68 -5.45 0.82
C PHE A 81 9.70 -4.38 1.91
N PRO A 82 10.86 -3.81 2.26
CA PRO A 82 10.90 -2.62 3.08
C PRO A 82 10.12 -1.53 2.34
N PHE A 83 9.27 -0.80 3.05
CA PHE A 83 8.37 0.20 2.48
C PHE A 83 7.26 -0.37 1.56
N GLY A 84 6.81 -1.60 1.84
CA GLY A 84 5.75 -2.27 1.08
C GLY A 84 4.47 -1.43 0.96
N GLN A 85 4.01 -0.82 2.05
CA GLN A 85 2.79 -0.01 2.06
C GLN A 85 2.94 1.25 1.22
N THR A 86 4.06 1.97 1.39
CA THR A 86 4.36 3.18 0.63
C THR A 86 4.48 2.89 -0.87
N ILE A 87 5.22 1.85 -1.24
CA ILE A 87 5.42 1.45 -2.65
C ILE A 87 4.10 0.99 -3.26
N GLY A 88 3.35 0.14 -2.55
CA GLY A 88 2.05 -0.34 -2.98
C GLY A 88 1.04 0.79 -3.19
N PHE A 89 1.05 1.80 -2.32
CA PHE A 89 0.24 3.01 -2.46
C PHE A 89 0.63 3.82 -3.70
N LEU A 90 1.92 4.07 -3.92
CA LEU A 90 2.41 4.82 -5.09
C LEU A 90 2.04 4.10 -6.40
N ILE A 91 2.22 2.79 -6.45
CA ILE A 91 1.81 1.96 -7.59
C ILE A 91 0.30 2.09 -7.82
N THR A 92 -0.48 2.03 -6.74
CA THR A 92 -1.94 2.19 -6.81
C THR A 92 -2.33 3.55 -7.36
N VAL A 93 -1.73 4.63 -6.87
CA VAL A 93 -1.96 6.00 -7.37
C VAL A 93 -1.58 6.11 -8.84
N LEU A 94 -0.44 5.55 -9.24
CA LEU A 94 0.04 5.58 -10.63
C LEU A 94 -0.90 4.84 -11.57
N ILE A 95 -1.34 3.63 -11.22
CA ILE A 95 -2.29 2.83 -12.01
C ILE A 95 -3.64 3.57 -12.10
N THR A 96 -4.11 4.11 -10.98
CA THR A 96 -5.45 4.69 -10.89
C THR A 96 -5.55 6.05 -11.59
N ASN A 97 -4.51 6.88 -11.51
CA ASN A 97 -4.48 8.20 -12.14
C ASN A 97 -3.98 8.18 -13.60
N ASN A 98 -3.46 7.05 -14.11
CA ASN A 98 -3.04 6.92 -15.51
C ASN A 98 -3.90 5.88 -16.28
N PRO A 99 -4.82 6.32 -17.14
CA PRO A 99 -5.72 5.42 -17.88
C PRO A 99 -4.97 4.45 -18.82
N LYS A 100 -3.80 4.84 -19.33
CA LYS A 100 -2.93 3.97 -20.15
C LYS A 100 -2.39 2.77 -19.36
N ILE A 101 -2.06 2.98 -18.09
CA ILE A 101 -1.55 1.93 -17.20
C ILE A 101 -2.71 1.06 -16.72
N ALA A 102 -3.85 1.66 -16.34
CA ALA A 102 -5.06 0.93 -16.00
C ALA A 102 -5.53 -0.02 -17.10
N LYS A 103 -5.49 0.42 -18.38
CA LYS A 103 -5.81 -0.44 -19.54
C LYS A 103 -4.86 -1.63 -19.64
N LYS A 104 -3.54 -1.42 -19.54
CA LYS A 104 -2.55 -2.51 -19.59
C LYS A 104 -2.71 -3.48 -18.41
N ALA A 105 -2.96 -2.98 -17.20
CA ALA A 105 -3.18 -3.80 -16.02
C ALA A 105 -4.44 -4.67 -16.16
N ASN A 106 -5.54 -4.13 -16.70
CA ASN A 106 -6.76 -4.89 -16.95
C ASN A 106 -6.61 -5.95 -18.06
N VAL A 107 -5.77 -5.69 -19.07
CA VAL A 107 -5.43 -6.69 -20.10
C VAL A 107 -4.69 -7.86 -19.44
N ILE A 108 -3.67 -7.59 -18.62
CA ILE A 108 -2.93 -8.64 -17.88
C ILE A 108 -3.88 -9.47 -17.00
N ALA A 109 -4.78 -8.82 -16.24
CA ALA A 109 -5.74 -9.51 -15.39
C ALA A 109 -6.75 -10.38 -16.18
N LYS A 110 -7.13 -9.97 -17.41
CA LYS A 110 -7.96 -10.77 -18.30
C LYS A 110 -7.18 -11.95 -18.89
N THR A 111 -5.94 -11.74 -19.33
CA THR A 111 -5.09 -12.77 -19.93
C THR A 111 -4.83 -13.93 -18.94
N THR A 112 -4.60 -13.62 -17.67
CA THR A 112 -4.44 -14.66 -16.62
C THR A 112 -5.72 -15.45 -16.35
N ARG A 113 -6.91 -14.87 -16.59
CA ARG A 113 -8.20 -15.57 -16.44
C ARG A 113 -8.54 -16.49 -17.61
N THR A 114 -8.00 -16.22 -18.80
CA THR A 114 -8.24 -17.02 -20.02
C THR A 114 -7.22 -18.14 -20.24
N SER A 115 -6.18 -18.23 -19.40
CA SER A 115 -5.18 -19.32 -19.46
C SER A 115 -5.41 -20.43 -18.44
N LYS A 116 -6.57 -20.42 -17.74
CA LYS A 116 -7.10 -21.54 -16.96
C LYS A 116 -8.26 -22.15 -17.71
#